data_AF-A0A7S3ABN7-F1
#
_entry.id   AF-A0A7S3ABN7-F1
#
_cell.length_a   1.000
_cell.length_b   1.000
_cell.length_c   1.000
_cell.angle_alpha   90.00
_cell.angle_beta   90.00
_cell.angle_gamma   90.00
#
_symmetry.space_group_name_H-M   'P 1'
#
loop_
_entity.id
_entity.type
_entity.pdbx_description
1 polymer ?
#
loop_
_entity_poly.entity_id
_entity_poly.type
_entity_poly.pdbx_seq_one_letter_code
_entity_poly.pdbx_strand_id
1 'polypeptide(L)'
;AAAERAGVARHTLHSFDNATRLRDALGWRVVCGFVVYELFDRPAGEQFVAVRHWWNELPAGTWVDLTAVAATQGADTRTLLVESAKGCKEPEPLGDTGRAFARSLGWR
;
A
#
# COMPACT_ATOMS: atom_id res chain seq x y z
N ALA A 1 10.59 -5.20 13.62
CA ALA A 1 10.42 -5.33 15.09
C ALA A 1 9.06 -5.88 15.54
N ALA A 2 7.93 -5.16 15.42
CA ALA A 2 6.62 -5.68 15.88
C ALA A 2 5.94 -6.63 14.87
N ALA A 3 5.96 -6.26 13.58
CA ALA A 3 5.42 -7.09 12.49
C ALA A 3 6.16 -8.42 12.31
N GLU A 4 7.48 -8.40 12.43
CA GLU A 4 8.31 -9.63 12.39
C GLU A 4 8.03 -10.53 13.58
N ARG A 5 7.82 -9.96 14.79
CA ARG A 5 7.41 -10.73 15.97
C ARG A 5 6.02 -11.34 15.82
N ALA A 6 5.15 -10.71 15.03
CA ALA A 6 3.82 -11.23 14.69
C ALA A 6 3.83 -12.26 13.53
N GLY A 7 5.00 -12.57 12.96
CA GLY A 7 5.12 -13.51 11.85
C GLY A 7 4.47 -13.04 10.54
N VAL A 8 4.21 -11.74 10.39
CA VAL A 8 3.55 -11.21 9.19
C VAL A 8 4.56 -11.13 8.04
N ALA A 9 4.44 -12.06 7.09
CA ALA A 9 5.22 -12.03 5.85
C ALA A 9 4.81 -10.84 4.98
N ARG A 10 5.81 -10.06 4.56
CA ARG A 10 5.64 -8.89 3.69
C ARG A 10 5.55 -9.33 2.23
N HIS A 11 4.61 -8.77 1.50
CA HIS A 11 4.49 -8.90 0.07
C HIS A 11 4.98 -7.60 -0.60
N THR A 12 5.98 -7.71 -1.45
CA THR A 12 6.55 -6.56 -2.18
C THR A 12 5.48 -5.94 -3.09
N LEU A 13 5.30 -4.62 -3.04
CA LEU A 13 4.31 -3.88 -3.84
C LEU A 13 2.82 -4.14 -3.53
N HIS A 14 2.49 -4.93 -2.50
CA HIS A 14 1.11 -5.25 -2.14
C HIS A 14 0.68 -4.56 -0.83
N SER A 15 0.48 -3.24 -0.88
CA SER A 15 0.22 -2.45 0.32
C SER A 15 -1.09 -2.77 1.02
N PHE A 16 -2.15 -3.04 0.25
CA PHE A 16 -3.42 -3.50 0.80
C PHE A 16 -3.28 -4.81 1.59
N ASP A 17 -2.58 -5.81 1.04
CA ASP A 17 -2.41 -7.11 1.70
C ASP A 17 -1.56 -6.97 2.96
N ASN A 18 -0.48 -6.21 2.90
CA ASN A 18 0.39 -5.96 4.05
C ASN A 18 -0.38 -5.28 5.19
N ALA A 19 -1.11 -4.21 4.87
CA ALA A 19 -1.86 -3.45 5.87
C ALA A 19 -3.00 -4.27 6.49
N THR A 20 -3.70 -5.07 5.65
CA THR A 20 -4.75 -5.98 6.09
C THR A 20 -4.23 -7.07 7.02
N ARG A 21 -3.10 -7.70 6.66
CA ARG A 21 -2.47 -8.72 7.52
C ARG A 21 -2.03 -8.19 8.87
N LEU A 22 -1.51 -6.95 8.92
CA LEU A 22 -1.17 -6.30 10.18
C LEU A 22 -2.40 -6.00 11.04
N ARG A 23 -3.49 -5.52 10.42
CA ARG A 23 -4.76 -5.35 11.12
C ARG A 23 -5.22 -6.67 11.73
N ASP A 24 -5.18 -7.75 10.96
CA ASP A 24 -5.68 -9.05 11.41
C ASP A 24 -4.77 -9.66 12.50
N ALA A 25 -3.45 -9.43 12.43
CA ALA A 25 -2.50 -9.95 13.41
C ALA A 25 -2.37 -9.11 14.69
N LEU A 26 -2.53 -7.78 14.60
CA LEU A 26 -2.19 -6.83 15.67
C LEU A 26 -3.32 -5.85 16.04
N GLY A 27 -4.45 -5.88 15.32
CA GLY A 27 -5.58 -4.98 15.55
C GLY A 27 -5.33 -3.53 15.16
N TRP A 28 -4.26 -3.23 14.41
CA TRP A 28 -3.92 -1.87 14.01
C TRP A 28 -4.90 -1.32 12.96
N ARG A 29 -5.23 -0.02 13.06
CA ARG A 29 -6.10 0.64 12.08
C ARG A 29 -5.43 0.61 10.71
N VAL A 30 -6.17 0.26 9.66
CA VAL A 30 -5.74 0.45 8.27
C VAL A 30 -6.06 1.88 7.88
N VAL A 31 -5.05 2.58 7.38
CA VAL A 31 -5.18 3.89 6.76
C VAL A 31 -5.08 3.69 5.24
N CYS A 32 -5.90 4.43 4.49
CA CYS A 32 -5.91 4.40 3.04
C CYS A 32 -5.81 5.81 2.46
N GLY A 33 -5.18 5.89 1.28
CA GLY A 33 -4.91 7.17 0.65
C GLY A 33 -3.96 7.02 -0.52
N PHE A 34 -3.01 7.93 -0.62
CA PHE A 34 -2.01 7.94 -1.67
C PHE A 34 -0.60 7.96 -1.10
N VAL A 35 0.28 7.20 -1.73
CA VAL A 35 1.72 7.41 -1.66
C VAL A 35 2.12 8.29 -2.84
N VAL A 36 2.79 9.40 -2.56
CA VAL A 36 3.24 10.37 -3.56
C VAL A 36 4.75 10.27 -3.69
N TYR A 37 5.18 10.03 -4.93
CA TYR A 37 6.59 10.00 -5.32
C TYR A 37 6.88 11.22 -6.19
N GLU A 38 7.98 11.91 -5.88
CA GLU A 38 8.60 12.83 -6.82
C GLU A 38 9.30 12.01 -7.92
N LEU A 39 9.07 12.39 -9.18
CA LEU A 39 9.77 11.78 -10.31
C LEU A 39 11.14 12.45 -10.47
N PHE A 40 12.14 11.74 -10.99
CA PHE A 40 13.44 12.32 -11.36
C PHE A 40 13.37 13.18 -12.63
N ASP A 41 12.42 14.09 -12.70
CA ASP A 41 12.35 15.08 -13.75
C ASP A 41 13.37 16.20 -13.53
N ARG A 42 13.59 17.01 -14.58
CA ARG A 42 14.43 18.19 -14.52
C ARG A 42 13.64 19.37 -15.08
N PRO A 43 13.44 20.43 -14.27
CA PRO A 43 13.90 20.61 -12.89
C PRO A 43 13.13 19.74 -11.88
N ALA A 44 13.76 19.47 -10.73
CA ALA A 44 13.14 18.70 -9.65
C ALA A 44 11.90 19.42 -9.09
N GLY A 45 10.90 18.64 -8.67
CA GLY A 45 9.67 19.13 -8.07
C GLY A 45 8.60 19.56 -9.08
N GLU A 46 8.73 19.24 -10.37
CA GLU A 46 7.71 19.54 -11.38
C GLU A 46 6.70 18.39 -11.56
N GLN A 47 7.12 17.15 -11.36
CA GLN A 47 6.30 15.97 -11.61
C GLN A 47 6.24 15.04 -10.40
N PHE A 48 5.00 14.66 -10.08
CA PHE A 48 4.69 13.75 -9.00
C PHE A 48 3.75 12.67 -9.50
N VAL A 49 3.90 11.46 -8.97
CA VAL A 49 2.95 10.37 -9.16
C VAL A 49 2.33 10.01 -7.83
N ALA A 50 0.99 9.95 -7.80
CA ALA A 50 0.22 9.51 -6.65
C ALA A 50 -0.34 8.12 -6.94
N VAL A 51 0.04 7.14 -6.13
CA VAL A 51 -0.42 5.76 -6.24
C VAL A 51 -1.31 5.45 -5.04
N ARG A 52 -2.45 4.79 -5.27
CA ARG A 52 -3.31 4.34 -4.16
C ARG A 52 -2.50 3.43 -3.24
N HIS A 53 -2.59 3.67 -1.94
CA HIS A 53 -1.75 2.99 -0.97
C HIS A 53 -2.47 2.77 0.36
N TRP A 54 -2.05 1.74 1.07
CA TRP A 54 -2.57 1.35 2.37
C TRP A 54 -1.42 1.12 3.35
N TRP A 55 -1.57 1.62 4.56
CA TRP A 55 -0.59 1.48 5.64
C TRP A 55 -1.34 1.37 6.97
N ASN A 56 -0.63 1.30 8.09
CA ASN A 56 -1.26 1.19 9.40
C ASN A 56 -0.95 2.37 10.29
N GLU A 57 -1.86 2.64 11.22
CA GLU A 57 -1.64 3.56 12.32
C GLU A 57 -1.44 2.77 13.61
N LEU A 58 -0.34 3.04 14.30
CA LEU A 58 -0.06 2.53 15.63
C LEU A 58 -0.98 3.19 16.66
N PRO A 59 -1.24 2.57 17.82
CA PRO A 59 -2.07 3.18 18.88
C PRO A 59 -1.62 4.58 19.34
N ALA A 60 -0.35 4.92 19.15
CA ALA A 60 0.21 6.24 19.45
C ALA A 60 -0.03 7.30 18.35
N GLY A 61 -0.80 6.98 17.30
CA GLY A 61 -1.08 7.88 16.16
C GLY A 61 0.04 7.94 15.11
N THR A 62 1.11 7.17 15.27
CA THR A 62 2.21 7.12 14.30
C THR A 62 1.86 6.18 13.15
N TRP A 63 2.11 6.61 11.91
CA TRP A 63 1.91 5.78 10.73
C TRP A 63 3.12 4.87 10.48
N VAL A 64 2.84 3.65 10.05
CA VAL A 64 3.83 2.65 9.64
C VAL A 64 3.41 1.99 8.33
N ASP A 65 4.34 1.95 7.38
CA ASP A 65 4.18 1.24 6.12
C ASP A 65 5.22 0.11 6.04
N LEU A 66 4.74 -1.11 5.80
CA LEU A 66 5.60 -2.29 5.63
C LEU A 66 5.80 -2.68 4.18
N THR A 67 5.17 -1.95 3.27
CA THR A 67 5.34 -2.16 1.84
C THR A 67 6.63 -1.48 1.46
N ALA A 68 7.60 -2.26 1.00
CA ALA A 68 8.78 -1.67 0.42
C ALA A 68 8.33 -0.77 -0.73
N VAL A 69 8.63 0.53 -0.61
CA VAL A 69 8.59 1.43 -1.76
C VAL A 69 9.51 0.81 -2.79
N ALA A 70 9.02 0.63 -4.02
CA ALA A 70 9.87 0.16 -5.11
C ALA A 70 11.11 1.06 -5.10
N ALA A 71 12.28 0.50 -4.76
CA ALA A 71 13.54 1.21 -4.64
C ALA A 71 14.08 1.61 -6.04
N THR A 72 13.18 1.94 -6.95
CA THR A 72 13.48 2.25 -8.34
C THR A 72 14.14 3.62 -8.50
N GLN A 73 14.24 4.44 -7.45
CA GLN A 73 14.71 5.81 -7.61
C GLN A 73 15.64 6.33 -6.49
N GLY A 74 16.87 5.80 -6.41
CA GLY A 74 18.01 6.43 -5.71
C GLY A 74 17.83 6.66 -4.20
N ALA A 75 18.88 7.14 -3.53
CA ALA A 75 18.89 7.36 -2.08
C ALA A 75 18.06 8.57 -1.61
N ASP A 76 17.51 9.37 -2.54
CA ASP A 76 16.92 10.69 -2.27
C ASP A 76 15.42 10.81 -2.62
N THR A 77 14.72 9.73 -3.00
CA THR A 77 13.27 9.84 -3.25
C THR A 77 12.53 10.12 -1.94
N ARG A 78 12.07 11.35 -1.80
CA ARG A 78 11.14 11.73 -0.72
C ARG A 78 9.78 11.12 -1.04
N THR A 79 9.26 10.35 -0.10
CA THR A 79 7.93 9.77 -0.18
C THR A 79 7.00 10.49 0.78
N LEU A 80 5.81 10.87 0.31
CA LEU A 80 4.76 11.44 1.16
C LEU A 80 3.56 10.50 1.21
N LEU A 81 3.08 10.18 2.41
CA LEU A 81 1.81 9.48 2.62
C LEU A 81 0.71 10.50 2.88
N VAL A 82 -0.40 10.37 2.17
CA VAL A 82 -1.56 11.27 2.28
C VAL A 82 -2.81 10.45 2.51
N GLU A 83 -3.38 10.49 3.72
CA GLU A 83 -4.67 9.86 4.01
C GLU A 83 -5.78 10.53 3.17
N SER A 84 -6.57 9.71 2.48
CA SER A 84 -7.65 10.22 1.63
C SER A 84 -8.67 9.14 1.33
N ALA A 85 -9.95 9.45 1.54
CA ALA A 85 -11.06 8.57 1.17
C ALA A 85 -11.04 8.17 -0.33
N LYS A 86 -10.52 9.04 -1.21
CA LYS A 86 -10.40 8.75 -2.65
C LYS A 86 -9.33 7.70 -2.98
N GLY A 87 -8.40 7.46 -2.07
CA GLY A 87 -7.39 6.41 -2.16
C GLY A 87 -7.92 5.05 -1.71
N CYS A 88 -8.99 5.05 -0.92
CA CYS A 88 -9.67 3.85 -0.46
C CYS A 88 -10.45 3.25 -1.62
N LYS A 89 -9.91 2.18 -2.23
CA LYS A 89 -10.67 1.35 -3.16
C LYS A 89 -11.72 0.57 -2.36
N GLU A 90 -13.00 0.81 -2.62
CA GLU A 90 -14.04 -0.10 -2.16
C GLU A 90 -13.85 -1.45 -2.85
N PRO A 91 -13.98 -2.58 -2.12
CA PRO A 91 -13.92 -3.90 -2.74
C PRO A 91 -15.10 -4.05 -3.70
N GLU A 92 -14.87 -3.73 -4.97
CA GLU A 92 -15.82 -4.03 -6.03
C GLU A 92 -15.79 -5.53 -6.30
N PRO A 93 -16.96 -6.21 -6.29
CA PRO A 93 -17.04 -7.59 -6.74
C PRO A 93 -16.44 -7.70 -8.15
N LEU A 94 -15.66 -8.76 -8.39
CA LEU A 94 -15.19 -9.05 -9.75
C LEU A 94 -16.40 -9.12 -10.68
N GLY A 95 -16.42 -8.31 -11.74
CA GLY A 95 -17.39 -8.47 -12.83
C GLY A 95 -17.23 -9.82 -13.53
N ASP A 96 -18.13 -10.14 -14.47
CA ASP A 96 -18.13 -11.45 -15.16
C ASP A 96 -16.79 -11.77 -15.82
N THR A 97 -16.16 -10.78 -16.46
CA THR A 97 -14.82 -10.90 -17.06
C THR A 97 -13.76 -11.24 -16.00
N GLY A 98 -13.80 -10.55 -14.85
CA GLY A 98 -12.86 -10.79 -13.76
C GLY A 98 -13.05 -12.17 -13.13
N ARG A 99 -14.30 -12.64 -12.99
CA ARG A 99 -14.62 -13.99 -12.51
C ARG A 99 -14.17 -15.06 -13.51
N ALA A 100 -14.39 -14.85 -14.80
CA ALA A 100 -13.96 -15.79 -15.84
C ALA A 100 -12.43 -15.93 -15.87
N PHE A 101 -11.70 -14.82 -15.72
CA PHE A 101 -10.24 -14.83 -15.63
C PHE A 101 -9.75 -15.51 -14.33
N ALA A 102 -10.33 -15.20 -13.17
CA ALA A 102 -9.97 -15.87 -11.92
C ALA A 102 -10.15 -17.40 -12.00
N ARG A 103 -11.24 -17.85 -12.65
CA ARG A 103 -11.49 -19.28 -12.90
C ARG A 103 -10.46 -19.90 -13.84
N SER A 104 -9.98 -19.20 -14.87
CA SER A 104 -8.95 -19.73 -15.77
C SER A 104 -7.59 -19.90 -15.07
N LEU A 105 -7.34 -19.14 -14.00
CA LEU A 105 -6.18 -19.30 -13.12
C LEU A 105 -6.38 -20.37 -12.03
N GLY A 106 -7.53 -21.05 -12.00
CA GLY A 106 -7.85 -22.08 -11.01
C GLY A 106 -8.26 -21.54 -9.64
N TRP A 107 -8.53 -20.23 -9.51
CA TRP A 107 -9.04 -19.64 -8.28
C TRP A 107 -10.55 -19.91 -8.20
N ARG A 108 -10.99 -20.51 -7.09
CA ARG A 108 -12.39 -20.89 -6.83
C ARG A 108 -13.05 -19.95 -5.85
#